data_AF-A0A2E4QS81-F1
#
_entry.id   AF-A0A2E4QS81-F1
#
_cell.length_a   1.000
_cell.length_b   1.000
_cell.length_c   1.000
_cell.angle_alpha   90.00
_cell.angle_beta   90.00
_cell.angle_gamma   90.00
#
_symmetry.space_group_name_H-M   'P 1'
#
loop_
_entity.id
_entity.type
_entity.pdbx_description
1 polymer ?
#
loop_
_entity_poly.entity_id
_entity_poly.type
_entity_poly.pdbx_seq_one_letter_code
_entity_poly.pdbx_strand_id
1 'polypeptide(L)'
;MTDNRDTLALIGQQTLLNEWIVHAEGGAPAYREDMQPAQFLTELAFISIIEQSNDDLYFRLAGTEIRRVLGVEARGRCIEEIDRLSRRSFSVKTVLRALSSGRPLYGQRDVNVDDIHCWLRLPLLNDAGEISFVLCHDRVVNADKLAKGIAEDEVAGSDYSHAA
;
A
#
# COMPACT_ATOMS: atom_id res chain seq x y z
N MET A 1 -24.26 -7.15 -3.27
CA MET A 1 -24.01 -7.33 -1.83
C MET A 1 -22.72 -6.57 -1.55
N THR A 2 -22.83 -5.33 -1.12
CA THR A 2 -21.67 -4.46 -0.83
C THR A 2 -20.97 -5.08 0.37
N ASP A 3 -19.78 -5.63 0.16
CA ASP A 3 -18.94 -6.09 1.27
C ASP A 3 -18.61 -4.86 2.12
N ASN A 4 -18.85 -4.93 3.43
CA ASN A 4 -18.74 -3.82 4.37
C ASN A 4 -17.27 -3.43 4.66
N ARG A 5 -16.37 -3.71 3.70
CA ARG A 5 -14.91 -3.67 3.83
C ARG A 5 -14.25 -2.72 2.84
N ASP A 6 -15.02 -2.03 1.99
CA ASP A 6 -14.57 -0.90 1.17
C ASP A 6 -14.53 0.38 2.01
N THR A 7 -13.77 0.37 3.10
CA THR A 7 -13.62 1.51 4.01
C THR A 7 -12.16 1.70 4.39
N LEU A 8 -11.72 2.96 4.37
CA LEU A 8 -10.42 3.36 4.91
C LEU A 8 -10.48 3.32 6.44
N ALA A 9 -9.66 2.44 7.01
CA ALA A 9 -9.73 2.12 8.44
C ALA A 9 -8.71 2.87 9.29
N LEU A 10 -7.67 3.42 8.66
CA LEU A 10 -6.50 4.01 9.32
C LEU A 10 -6.37 5.49 8.94
N ILE A 11 -6.07 6.35 9.91
CA ILE A 11 -5.86 7.78 9.65
C ILE A 11 -4.69 7.97 8.71
N GLY A 12 -3.61 7.19 8.86
CA GLY A 12 -2.49 7.19 7.91
C GLY A 12 -2.92 7.01 6.45
N GLN A 13 -3.83 6.06 6.17
CA GLN A 13 -4.35 5.87 4.81
C GLN A 13 -5.23 7.04 4.35
N GLN A 14 -5.97 7.66 5.25
CA GLN A 14 -6.76 8.85 4.96
C GLN A 14 -5.87 10.07 4.65
N THR A 15 -4.77 10.24 5.39
CA THR A 15 -3.74 11.24 5.10
C THR A 15 -3.14 11.04 3.71
N LEU A 16 -2.77 9.81 3.35
CA LEU A 16 -2.28 9.48 2.00
C LEU A 16 -3.31 9.79 0.91
N LEU A 17 -4.57 9.40 1.12
CA LEU A 17 -5.62 9.66 0.15
C LEU A 17 -5.88 11.16 -0.01
N ASN A 18 -5.91 11.91 1.09
CA ASN A 18 -6.14 13.36 1.05
C ASN A 18 -5.02 14.07 0.28
N GLU A 19 -3.76 13.68 0.53
CA GLU A 19 -2.62 14.18 -0.22
C GLU A 19 -2.79 13.92 -1.72
N TRP A 20 -3.14 12.68 -2.08
CA TRP A 20 -3.39 12.33 -3.48
C TRP A 20 -4.54 13.14 -4.10
N ILE A 21 -5.62 13.38 -3.36
CA ILE A 21 -6.78 14.15 -3.84
C ILE A 21 -6.40 15.60 -4.11
N VAL A 22 -5.60 16.23 -3.24
CA VAL A 22 -5.17 17.62 -3.41
C VAL A 22 -4.37 17.82 -4.69
N HIS A 23 -3.66 16.77 -5.15
CA HIS A 23 -2.87 16.78 -6.38
C HIS A 23 -3.59 16.12 -7.58
N ALA A 24 -4.76 15.53 -7.39
CA ALA A 24 -5.56 14.93 -8.45
C ALA A 24 -6.47 15.99 -9.10
N GLU A 25 -5.90 16.76 -10.03
CA GLU A 25 -6.59 17.85 -10.71
C GLU A 25 -7.39 17.40 -11.94
N GLY A 26 -8.55 18.04 -12.18
CA GLY A 26 -9.31 17.85 -13.42
C GLY A 26 -9.86 16.43 -13.66
N GLY A 27 -9.88 15.58 -12.61
CA GLY A 27 -10.26 14.17 -12.71
C GLY A 27 -9.14 13.24 -13.15
N ALA A 28 -7.92 13.74 -13.32
CA ALA A 28 -6.73 12.93 -13.52
C ALA A 28 -6.07 12.56 -12.17
N PRO A 29 -5.37 11.42 -12.08
CA PRO A 29 -4.54 11.10 -10.92
C PRO A 29 -3.42 12.11 -10.68
N ALA A 30 -2.92 12.19 -9.45
CA ALA A 30 -1.73 12.97 -9.13
C ALA A 30 -0.48 12.44 -9.85
N TYR A 31 0.48 13.33 -10.15
CA TYR A 31 1.82 12.92 -10.56
C TYR A 31 2.57 12.32 -9.37
N ARG A 32 3.51 11.43 -9.67
CA ARG A 32 4.38 10.85 -8.64
C ARG A 32 5.21 11.93 -7.94
N GLU A 33 5.77 12.91 -8.66
CA GLU A 33 6.58 13.97 -8.05
C GLU A 33 5.80 14.96 -7.17
N ASP A 34 4.48 15.06 -7.37
CA ASP A 34 3.63 15.97 -6.62
C ASP A 34 3.32 15.47 -5.21
N MET A 35 3.35 14.16 -4.99
CA MET A 35 3.12 13.55 -3.68
C MET A 35 4.22 13.94 -2.69
N GLN A 36 3.90 14.65 -1.60
CA GLN A 36 4.89 15.14 -0.64
C GLN A 36 5.10 14.16 0.53
N PRO A 37 6.23 13.42 0.61
CA PRO A 37 6.45 12.41 1.67
C PRO A 37 6.42 12.98 3.09
N ALA A 38 6.71 14.27 3.23
CA ALA A 38 6.65 14.99 4.51
C ALA A 38 5.25 14.94 5.16
N GLN A 39 4.18 14.79 4.37
CA GLN A 39 2.81 14.73 4.89
C GLN A 39 2.44 13.37 5.50
N PHE A 40 3.21 12.32 5.22
CA PHE A 40 2.91 10.95 5.65
C PHE A 40 4.15 10.17 6.11
N LEU A 41 5.07 10.86 6.80
CA LEU A 41 6.34 10.29 7.26
C LEU A 41 6.18 9.00 8.08
N THR A 42 5.17 8.92 8.94
CA THR A 42 4.88 7.73 9.78
C THR A 42 4.45 6.51 8.97
N GLU A 43 3.98 6.74 7.74
CA GLU A 43 3.43 5.69 6.88
C GLU A 43 4.48 5.13 5.91
N LEU A 44 5.63 5.79 5.75
CA LEU A 44 6.66 5.42 4.76
C LEU A 44 7.15 3.97 4.89
N ALA A 45 7.18 3.42 6.11
CA ALA A 45 7.58 2.04 6.36
C ALA A 45 6.62 1.02 5.70
N PHE A 46 5.35 1.40 5.50
CA PHE A 46 4.28 0.57 4.95
C PHE A 46 3.96 0.90 3.50
N ILE A 47 4.70 1.83 2.88
CA ILE A 47 4.48 2.24 1.50
C ILE A 47 5.35 1.43 0.55
N SER A 48 4.80 1.05 -0.60
CA SER A 48 5.56 0.65 -1.76
C SER A 48 5.10 1.43 -2.99
N ILE A 49 5.97 1.58 -3.98
CA ILE A 49 5.60 2.15 -5.28
C ILE A 49 5.90 1.12 -6.34
N ILE A 50 4.87 0.73 -7.07
CA ILE A 50 4.95 -0.21 -8.18
C ILE A 50 4.80 0.58 -9.47
N GLU A 51 5.67 0.30 -10.43
CA GLU A 51 5.59 0.80 -11.79
C GLU A 51 5.18 -0.33 -12.73
N GLN A 52 4.22 -0.06 -13.61
CA GLN A 52 3.96 -0.87 -14.78
C GLN A 52 4.85 -0.41 -15.92
N SER A 53 5.69 -1.31 -16.40
CA SER A 53 6.50 -1.11 -17.59
C SER A 53 6.22 -2.25 -18.56
N ASN A 54 5.60 -1.92 -19.70
CA ASN A 54 4.95 -2.88 -20.58
C ASN A 54 3.90 -3.71 -19.81
N ASP A 55 3.98 -5.04 -19.89
CA ASP A 55 3.10 -5.93 -19.15
C ASP A 55 3.60 -6.23 -17.74
N ASP A 56 4.83 -5.87 -17.39
CA ASP A 56 5.48 -6.23 -16.13
C ASP A 56 5.33 -5.17 -15.05
N LEU A 57 5.41 -5.61 -13.80
CA LEU A 57 5.28 -4.78 -12.62
C LEU A 57 6.59 -4.80 -11.83
N TYR A 58 7.13 -3.63 -11.53
CA TYR A 58 8.40 -3.47 -10.83
C TYR A 58 8.23 -2.65 -9.56
N PHE A 59 8.84 -3.09 -8.47
CA PHE A 59 8.94 -2.25 -7.27
C PHE A 59 9.98 -1.15 -7.50
N ARG A 60 9.57 0.11 -7.46
CA ARG A 60 10.49 1.27 -7.47
C ARG A 60 10.87 1.75 -6.08
N LEU A 61 9.98 1.50 -5.12
CA LEU A 61 10.19 1.74 -3.71
C LEU A 61 9.49 0.65 -2.90
N ALA A 62 10.12 0.23 -1.81
CA ALA A 62 9.52 -0.64 -0.81
C ALA A 62 9.97 -0.16 0.57
N GLY A 63 9.01 0.16 1.42
CA GLY A 63 9.24 0.50 2.82
C GLY A 63 9.76 -0.70 3.61
N THR A 64 10.31 -0.43 4.79
CA THR A 64 10.97 -1.44 5.62
C THR A 64 10.03 -2.58 6.04
N GLU A 65 8.76 -2.30 6.32
CA GLU A 65 7.79 -3.34 6.67
C GLU A 65 7.34 -4.15 5.46
N ILE A 66 7.34 -3.55 4.25
CA ILE A 66 7.09 -4.30 3.01
C ILE A 66 8.18 -5.34 2.78
N ARG A 67 9.45 -4.96 2.94
CA ARG A 67 10.58 -5.90 2.89
C ARG A 67 10.42 -7.02 3.91
N ARG A 68 10.00 -6.70 5.14
CA ARG A 68 9.79 -7.67 6.20
C ARG A 68 8.72 -8.70 5.82
N VAL A 69 7.61 -8.26 5.24
CA VAL A 69 6.51 -9.12 4.79
C VAL A 69 6.90 -9.95 3.57
N LEU A 70 7.66 -9.38 2.63
CA LEU A 70 8.10 -10.12 1.43
C LEU A 70 9.28 -11.06 1.71
N GLY A 71 10.04 -10.81 2.78
CA GLY A 71 11.24 -11.58 3.14
C GLY A 71 12.45 -11.29 2.26
N VAL A 72 12.33 -10.37 1.30
CA VAL A 72 13.36 -10.00 0.32
C VAL A 72 13.35 -8.49 0.08
N GLU A 73 14.50 -7.93 -0.29
CA GLU A 73 14.57 -6.55 -0.77
C GLU A 73 13.87 -6.47 -2.13
N ALA A 74 12.69 -5.85 -2.17
CA ALA A 74 11.86 -5.84 -3.36
C ALA A 74 12.27 -4.75 -4.36
N ARG A 75 12.95 -3.68 -3.92
CA ARG A 75 13.28 -2.54 -4.79
C ARG A 75 14.08 -2.99 -6.03
N GLY A 76 13.62 -2.58 -7.20
CA GLY A 76 14.20 -2.90 -8.50
C GLY A 76 13.74 -4.24 -9.08
N ARG A 77 13.09 -5.10 -8.30
CA ARG A 77 12.66 -6.43 -8.76
C ARG A 77 11.34 -6.40 -9.49
N CYS A 78 11.19 -7.32 -10.43
CA CYS A 78 9.89 -7.65 -10.99
C CYS A 78 9.07 -8.42 -9.94
N ILE A 79 7.77 -8.16 -9.87
CA ILE A 79 6.86 -8.84 -8.95
C ILE A 79 6.89 -10.35 -9.14
N GLU A 80 7.09 -10.85 -10.36
CA GLU A 80 7.16 -12.29 -10.66
C GLU A 80 8.41 -12.99 -10.11
N GLU A 81 9.45 -12.23 -9.72
CA GLU A 81 10.67 -12.75 -9.12
C GLU A 81 10.57 -12.94 -7.59
N ILE A 82 9.41 -12.62 -7.01
CA ILE A 82 9.16 -12.69 -5.57
C ILE A 82 8.16 -13.80 -5.32
N ASP A 83 8.61 -14.93 -4.76
CA ASP A 83 7.79 -16.15 -4.57
C ASP A 83 6.43 -15.94 -3.88
N ARG A 84 6.36 -14.95 -2.98
CA ARG A 84 5.12 -14.60 -2.25
C ARG A 84 4.10 -13.85 -3.09
N LEU A 85 4.50 -13.36 -4.27
CA LEU A 85 3.68 -12.60 -5.18
C LEU A 85 3.48 -13.39 -6.49
N SER A 86 2.28 -13.27 -7.04
CA SER A 86 1.97 -13.74 -8.39
C SER A 86 0.93 -12.82 -9.00
N ARG A 87 0.79 -12.80 -10.33
CA ARG A 87 -0.28 -12.05 -10.99
C ARG A 87 -1.68 -12.41 -10.50
N ARG A 88 -1.85 -13.61 -9.97
CA ARG A 88 -3.13 -14.09 -9.41
C ARG A 88 -3.34 -13.68 -7.96
N SER A 89 -2.29 -13.23 -7.27
CA SER A 89 -2.36 -12.76 -5.89
C SER A 89 -3.28 -11.55 -5.78
N PHE A 90 -3.88 -11.42 -4.60
CA PHE A 90 -4.80 -10.32 -4.30
C PHE A 90 -4.12 -8.95 -4.49
N SER A 91 -2.94 -8.77 -3.91
CA SER A 91 -2.21 -7.49 -3.97
C SER A 91 -1.97 -7.07 -5.42
N VAL A 92 -1.49 -7.99 -6.27
CA VAL A 92 -1.22 -7.68 -7.68
C VAL A 92 -2.51 -7.37 -8.46
N LYS A 93 -3.60 -8.08 -8.20
CA LYS A 93 -4.91 -7.77 -8.81
C LYS A 93 -5.40 -6.38 -8.45
N THR A 94 -5.24 -5.95 -7.20
CA THR A 94 -5.64 -4.58 -6.78
C THR A 94 -4.78 -3.50 -7.43
N VAL A 95 -3.48 -3.76 -7.63
CA VAL A 95 -2.57 -2.85 -8.35
C VAL A 95 -2.99 -2.71 -9.82
N LEU A 96 -3.20 -3.82 -10.52
CA LEU A 96 -3.66 -3.81 -11.92
C LEU A 96 -5.01 -3.12 -12.08
N ARG A 97 -5.93 -3.33 -11.12
CA ARG A 97 -7.23 -2.63 -11.12
C ARG A 97 -7.08 -1.12 -10.90
N ALA A 98 -6.18 -0.68 -10.02
CA ALA A 98 -5.90 0.74 -9.80
C ALA A 98 -5.32 1.39 -11.08
N LEU A 99 -4.35 0.74 -11.72
CA LEU A 99 -3.76 1.18 -13.00
C LEU A 99 -4.85 1.33 -14.08
N SER A 100 -5.65 0.30 -14.31
CA SER A 100 -6.68 0.31 -15.35
C SER A 100 -7.82 1.29 -15.11
N SER A 101 -8.16 1.58 -13.84
CA SER A 101 -9.28 2.45 -13.51
C SER A 101 -8.89 3.91 -13.32
N GLY A 102 -7.61 4.19 -13.02
CA GLY A 102 -7.14 5.51 -12.66
C GLY A 102 -7.80 6.07 -11.39
N ARG A 103 -8.37 5.20 -10.55
CA ARG A 103 -9.07 5.61 -9.33
C ARG A 103 -8.42 5.00 -8.07
N PRO A 104 -8.47 5.71 -6.93
CA PRO A 104 -8.12 5.13 -5.64
C PRO A 104 -8.93 3.88 -5.36
N LEU A 105 -8.26 2.83 -4.89
CA LEU A 105 -8.88 1.60 -4.39
C LEU A 105 -8.37 1.32 -2.99
N TYR A 106 -9.24 0.92 -2.10
CA TYR A 106 -8.90 0.60 -0.73
C TYR A 106 -9.83 -0.45 -0.17
N GLY A 107 -9.41 -1.08 0.92
CA GLY A 107 -10.28 -1.94 1.68
C GLY A 107 -9.57 -2.70 2.78
N GLN A 108 -10.28 -3.68 3.30
CA GLN A 108 -9.82 -4.54 4.39
C GLN A 108 -9.99 -6.00 4.00
N ARG A 109 -9.05 -6.85 4.44
CA ARG A 109 -9.12 -8.29 4.24
C ARG A 109 -8.58 -9.01 5.46
N ASP A 110 -9.30 -10.01 5.96
CA ASP A 110 -8.79 -10.87 7.02
C ASP A 110 -7.54 -11.62 6.54
N VAL A 111 -6.48 -11.56 7.33
CA VAL A 111 -5.29 -12.38 7.14
C VAL A 111 -5.46 -13.68 7.91
N ASN A 112 -5.91 -13.56 9.15
CA ASN A 112 -6.27 -14.66 10.05
C ASN A 112 -7.39 -14.17 11.00
N VAL A 113 -7.66 -14.89 12.09
CA VAL A 113 -8.71 -14.53 13.07
C VAL A 113 -8.42 -13.20 13.78
N ASP A 114 -7.15 -12.94 14.07
CA ASP A 114 -6.72 -11.83 14.91
C ASP A 114 -6.20 -10.65 14.08
N ASP A 115 -5.91 -10.83 12.79
CA ASP A 115 -5.23 -9.84 11.95
C ASP A 115 -6.03 -9.47 10.69
N ILE A 116 -6.10 -8.16 10.44
CA ILE A 116 -6.72 -7.56 9.27
C ILE A 116 -5.64 -6.83 8.46
N HIS A 117 -5.62 -7.09 7.15
CA HIS A 117 -4.85 -6.34 6.18
C HIS A 117 -5.67 -5.15 5.69
N CYS A 118 -5.30 -3.96 6.14
CA CYS A 118 -5.78 -2.68 5.60
C CYS A 118 -4.89 -2.27 4.43
N TRP A 119 -5.49 -2.02 3.26
CA TRP A 119 -4.75 -1.69 2.05
C TRP A 119 -5.34 -0.50 1.30
N LEU A 120 -4.45 0.25 0.64
CA LEU A 120 -4.77 1.39 -0.23
C LEU A 120 -3.88 1.34 -1.48
N ARG A 121 -4.46 1.66 -2.63
CA ARG A 121 -3.82 1.78 -3.95
C ARG A 121 -4.18 3.13 -4.54
N LEU A 122 -3.16 3.94 -4.79
CA LEU A 122 -3.29 5.26 -5.38
C LEU A 122 -2.58 5.23 -6.73
N PRO A 123 -3.31 5.24 -7.87
CA PRO A 123 -2.68 5.34 -9.18
C PRO A 123 -2.01 6.70 -9.33
N LEU A 124 -0.89 6.74 -10.02
CA LEU A 124 -0.09 7.96 -10.22
C LEU A 124 0.33 8.07 -11.69
N LEU A 125 0.43 9.31 -12.16
CA LEU A 125 0.98 9.63 -13.46
C LEU A 125 2.52 9.57 -13.42
N ASN A 126 3.12 9.14 -14.54
CA ASN A 126 4.52 9.38 -14.83
C ASN A 126 4.73 10.78 -15.44
N ASP A 127 5.99 11.13 -15.67
CA ASP A 127 6.40 12.41 -16.29
C ASP A 127 5.81 12.62 -17.70
N ALA A 128 5.34 11.56 -18.37
CA ALA A 128 4.68 11.62 -19.67
C ALA A 128 3.15 11.78 -19.57
N GLY A 129 2.58 11.83 -18.36
CA GLY A 129 1.14 11.94 -18.13
C GLY A 129 0.39 10.62 -18.29
N GLU A 130 1.08 9.48 -18.21
CA GLU A 130 0.48 8.15 -18.30
C GLU A 130 0.34 7.50 -16.92
N ILE A 131 -0.79 6.85 -16.68
CA ILE A 131 -1.03 6.08 -15.45
C ILE A 131 -0.21 4.79 -15.51
N SER A 132 1.00 4.85 -14.97
CA SER A 132 1.95 3.72 -14.94
C SER A 132 2.48 3.43 -13.54
N PHE A 133 2.16 4.26 -12.54
CA PHE A 133 2.58 4.05 -11.17
C PHE A 133 1.39 3.76 -10.26
N VAL A 134 1.63 3.00 -9.18
CA VAL A 134 0.72 2.85 -8.06
C VAL A 134 1.50 2.98 -6.76
N LEU A 135 1.13 3.97 -5.95
CA LEU A 135 1.52 4.02 -4.54
C LEU A 135 0.60 3.07 -3.77
N CYS A 136 1.22 2.09 -3.13
CA CYS A 136 0.57 1.09 -2.31
C CYS A 136 0.86 1.38 -0.85
N HIS A 137 -0.15 1.33 0.00
CA HIS A 137 0.01 1.29 1.45
C HIS A 137 -0.60 -0.02 1.95
N ASP A 138 0.19 -0.79 2.68
CA ASP A 138 -0.17 -2.13 3.16
C ASP A 138 0.19 -2.27 4.63
N ARG A 139 -0.83 -2.41 5.49
CA ARG A 139 -0.63 -2.59 6.93
C ARG A 139 -1.46 -3.76 7.44
N VAL A 140 -0.82 -4.65 8.18
CA VAL A 140 -1.50 -5.70 8.94
C VAL A 140 -1.64 -5.19 10.38
N VAL A 141 -2.87 -5.17 10.87
CA VAL A 141 -3.22 -4.69 12.21
C VAL A 141 -4.07 -5.73 12.91
N ASN A 142 -3.96 -5.78 14.23
CA ASN A 142 -4.82 -6.66 15.01
C ASN A 142 -6.29 -6.17 14.97
N ALA A 143 -7.23 -7.08 14.75
CA ALA A 143 -8.65 -6.82 14.58
C ALA A 143 -9.27 -6.14 15.80
N ASP A 144 -8.94 -6.59 17.02
CA ASP A 144 -9.45 -6.01 18.26
C ASP A 144 -8.91 -4.59 18.47
N LYS A 145 -7.63 -4.35 18.14
CA LYS A 145 -7.03 -3.02 18.22
C LYS A 145 -7.68 -2.06 17.21
N LEU A 146 -7.93 -2.53 15.99
CA LEU A 146 -8.60 -1.75 14.95
C LEU A 146 -10.04 -1.39 15.37
N ALA A 147 -10.81 -2.37 15.89
CA ALA A 147 -12.19 -2.15 16.34
C ALA A 147 -12.28 -1.15 17.50
N LYS A 148 -11.25 -1.06 18.34
CA LYS A 148 -11.15 -0.10 19.46
C LYS A 148 -10.61 1.27 19.03
N GLY A 149 -10.20 1.44 17.76
CA GLY A 149 -9.56 2.66 17.28
C GLY A 149 -8.14 2.89 17.82
N ILE A 150 -7.47 1.83 18.30
CA ILE A 150 -6.14 1.88 18.95
C ILE A 150 -5.03 1.49 17.96
N ALA A 151 -5.30 1.47 16.65
CA ALA A 151 -4.33 1.03 15.64
C ALA A 151 -3.09 1.95 15.49
N GLU A 152 -2.94 2.98 16.32
CA GLU A 152 -1.97 4.06 16.09
C GLU A 152 -0.68 4.02 16.90
N ASP A 153 -0.52 3.25 17.98
CA ASP A 153 0.63 3.47 18.88
C ASP A 153 1.41 2.22 19.35
N GLU A 154 1.71 1.27 18.46
CA GLU A 154 2.78 0.30 18.73
C GLU A 154 3.79 0.27 17.57
N VAL A 155 4.79 1.14 17.67
CA VAL A 155 6.13 0.80 17.20
C VAL A 155 6.54 -0.43 18.00
N ALA A 156 6.67 -1.58 17.35
CA ALA A 156 7.11 -2.83 17.99
C ALA A 156 8.54 -2.67 18.53
N GLY A 157 8.64 -2.12 19.73
CA GLY A 157 9.83 -2.07 20.56
C GLY A 157 9.85 -3.29 21.48
N SER A 158 10.89 -4.11 21.28
CA SER A 158 11.45 -5.13 22.18
C SER A 158 10.49 -6.09 22.90
N ASP A 159 10.51 -7.35 22.45
CA ASP A 159 10.78 -8.46 23.36
C ASP A 159 11.38 -9.63 22.56
N TYR A 160 12.71 -9.64 22.45
CA TYR A 160 13.46 -10.88 22.20
C TYR A 160 14.15 -11.25 23.50
N SER A 161 13.42 -12.01 24.31
CA SER A 161 13.98 -12.76 25.43
C SER A 161 14.98 -13.76 24.85
N HIS A 162 16.24 -13.65 25.27
CA HIS A 162 17.25 -14.67 25.08
C HIS A 162 16.80 -15.96 25.78
N ALA A 163 16.63 -17.04 25.01
CA ALA A 163 16.83 -18.38 25.53
C ALA A 163 18.28 -18.75 25.26
N ALA A 164 18.99 -18.99 26.36
CA ALA A 164 20.37 -19.50 26.41
C ALA A 164 20.45 -20.97 25.97
#